data_AF-A0A349G6Y1-F1
#
_entry.id   AF-A0A349G6Y1-F1
#
_cell.length_a   1.000
_cell.length_b   1.000
_cell.length_c   1.000
_cell.angle_alpha   90.00
_cell.angle_beta   90.00
_cell.angle_gamma   90.00
#
_symmetry.space_group_name_H-M   'P 1'
#
loop_
_entity.id
_entity.type
_entity.pdbx_description
1 polymer ?
#
loop_
_entity_poly.entity_id
_entity_poly.type
_entity_poly.pdbx_seq_one_letter_code
_entity_poly.pdbx_strand_id
1 'polypeptide(L)'
;EGAEAVMPDLVDFFAYTAYNSVIKNKFLSGSLKGRIISEVLIATLEYYRKPITKSLMRSKRFEPPKHIKALGELAEPHLSLCNQTGEGWFLTAEMVELIHSGVDNIVCMQPFACLPNHITGKGMIKELKHSYPKSNIVAIDYDPGASEVNQINRIKLMLASANEKMK
;
A
#
# COMPACT_ATOMS: atom_id res chain seq x y z
N GLU A 1 16.91 6.90 15.82
CA GLU A 1 15.50 7.32 15.98
C GLU A 1 14.60 6.30 16.68
N GLY A 2 15.04 5.05 16.96
CA GLY A 2 14.26 4.13 17.82
C GLY A 2 12.95 3.61 17.25
N ALA A 3 12.71 3.75 15.95
CA ALA A 3 11.52 3.27 15.25
C ALA A 3 11.80 1.96 14.48
N GLU A 4 10.78 1.13 14.33
CA GLU A 4 10.78 -0.06 13.46
C GLU A 4 10.20 0.30 12.09
N ALA A 5 10.87 -0.13 11.02
CA ALA A 5 10.38 0.05 9.66
C ALA A 5 9.50 -1.14 9.28
N VAL A 6 8.22 -0.88 8.98
CA VAL A 6 7.28 -1.88 8.47
C VAL A 6 7.13 -1.66 6.97
N MET A 7 7.38 -2.71 6.19
CA MET A 7 7.33 -2.66 4.73
C MET A 7 6.29 -3.67 4.21
N PRO A 8 5.40 -3.26 3.30
CA PRO A 8 4.47 -4.17 2.63
C PRO A 8 5.17 -5.27 1.80
N ASP A 9 4.45 -6.35 1.48
CA ASP A 9 4.99 -7.51 0.76
C ASP A 9 5.00 -7.30 -0.77
N LEU A 10 6.14 -7.57 -1.39
CA LEU A 10 6.30 -7.55 -2.85
C LEU A 10 5.37 -8.54 -3.57
N VAL A 11 5.02 -9.68 -2.92
CA VAL A 11 4.13 -10.68 -3.54
C VAL A 11 2.73 -10.11 -3.80
N ASP A 12 2.28 -9.18 -2.96
CA ASP A 12 0.97 -8.54 -3.12
C ASP A 12 0.92 -7.63 -4.35
N PHE A 13 2.05 -7.06 -4.78
CA PHE A 13 2.12 -6.33 -6.04
C PHE A 13 1.80 -7.24 -7.24
N PHE A 14 2.28 -8.49 -7.26
CA PHE A 14 1.92 -9.44 -8.30
C PHE A 14 0.44 -9.83 -8.23
N ALA A 15 -0.09 -10.04 -7.02
CA ALA A 15 -1.51 -10.32 -6.83
C ALA A 15 -2.39 -9.14 -7.29
N TYR A 16 -1.98 -7.91 -7.03
CA TYR A 16 -2.60 -6.68 -7.52
C TYR A 16 -2.67 -6.64 -9.05
N THR A 17 -1.55 -6.89 -9.74
CA THR A 17 -1.53 -6.86 -11.21
C THR A 17 -2.47 -7.90 -11.81
N ALA A 18 -2.58 -9.08 -11.19
CA ALA A 18 -3.56 -10.09 -11.59
C ALA A 18 -5.00 -9.63 -11.27
N TYR A 19 -5.25 -9.12 -10.06
CA TYR A 19 -6.58 -8.70 -9.63
C TYR A 19 -7.14 -7.55 -10.47
N ASN A 20 -6.29 -6.68 -11.01
CA ASN A 20 -6.68 -5.65 -11.96
C ASN A 20 -7.44 -6.19 -13.18
N SER A 21 -7.13 -7.39 -13.68
CA SER A 21 -7.89 -8.01 -14.78
C SER A 21 -9.31 -8.38 -14.35
N VAL A 22 -9.51 -8.77 -13.10
CA VAL A 22 -10.84 -9.05 -12.52
C VAL A 22 -11.64 -7.76 -12.46
N ILE A 23 -11.03 -6.68 -11.95
CA ILE A 23 -11.64 -5.34 -11.89
C ILE A 23 -11.96 -4.83 -13.30
N LYS A 24 -11.03 -4.97 -14.26
CA LYS A 24 -11.24 -4.58 -15.65
C LYS A 24 -12.40 -5.32 -16.29
N ASN A 25 -12.59 -6.61 -16.01
CA ASN A 25 -13.73 -7.35 -16.54
C ASN A 25 -15.06 -6.94 -15.90
N LYS A 26 -15.05 -6.59 -14.60
CA LYS A 26 -16.25 -6.20 -13.86
C LYS A 26 -16.73 -4.78 -14.18
N PHE A 27 -15.82 -3.83 -14.31
CA PHE A 27 -16.15 -2.40 -14.40
C PHE A 27 -15.68 -1.70 -15.67
N LEU A 28 -14.80 -2.33 -16.46
CA LEU A 28 -14.24 -1.77 -17.70
C LEU A 28 -14.44 -2.78 -18.86
N SER A 29 -13.74 -2.59 -19.97
CA SER A 29 -13.82 -3.44 -21.16
C SER A 29 -12.92 -4.69 -21.08
N GLY A 30 -12.75 -5.28 -19.90
CA GLY A 30 -11.91 -6.47 -19.70
C GLY A 30 -12.57 -7.76 -20.18
N SER A 31 -11.77 -8.70 -20.70
CA SER A 31 -12.27 -9.99 -21.19
C SER A 31 -12.52 -11.02 -20.08
N LEU A 32 -13.52 -11.90 -20.28
CA LEU A 32 -13.81 -13.00 -19.35
C LEU A 32 -12.65 -14.00 -19.24
N LYS A 33 -11.96 -14.27 -20.37
CA LYS A 33 -10.76 -15.14 -20.38
C LYS A 33 -9.65 -14.57 -19.50
N GLY A 34 -9.40 -13.26 -19.60
CA GLY A 34 -8.40 -12.57 -18.77
C GLY A 34 -8.72 -12.67 -17.28
N ARG A 35 -10.00 -12.48 -16.91
CA ARG A 35 -10.45 -12.68 -15.53
C ARG A 35 -10.18 -14.09 -15.01
N ILE A 36 -10.55 -15.12 -15.76
CA ILE A 36 -10.36 -16.52 -15.34
C ILE A 36 -8.88 -16.83 -15.11
N ILE A 37 -8.00 -16.43 -16.04
CA ILE A 37 -6.56 -16.63 -15.92
C ILE A 37 -6.03 -15.93 -14.67
N SER A 38 -6.46 -14.69 -14.42
CA SER A 38 -6.03 -13.92 -13.25
C SER A 38 -6.53 -14.51 -11.93
N GLU A 39 -7.76 -15.01 -11.86
CA GLU A 39 -8.25 -15.71 -10.67
C GLU A 39 -7.45 -16.99 -10.38
N VAL A 40 -7.05 -17.75 -11.41
CA VAL A 40 -6.15 -18.91 -11.26
C VAL A 40 -4.75 -18.49 -10.79
N LEU A 41 -4.20 -17.40 -11.31
CA LEU A 41 -2.90 -16.88 -10.88
C LEU A 41 -2.93 -16.46 -9.40
N ILE A 42 -3.96 -15.73 -8.97
CA ILE A 42 -4.13 -15.35 -7.56
C ILE A 42 -4.24 -16.59 -6.69
N ALA A 43 -5.07 -17.58 -7.07
CA ALA A 43 -5.20 -18.82 -6.31
C ALA A 43 -3.87 -19.59 -6.22
N THR A 44 -3.05 -19.55 -7.27
CA THR A 44 -1.72 -20.16 -7.29
C THR A 44 -0.75 -19.44 -6.35
N LEU A 45 -0.70 -18.10 -6.38
CA LEU A 45 0.11 -17.31 -5.45
C LEU A 45 -0.27 -17.60 -3.99
N GLU A 46 -1.56 -17.61 -3.70
CA GLU A 46 -2.08 -17.92 -2.37
C GLU A 46 -1.77 -19.35 -1.92
N TYR A 47 -1.79 -20.32 -2.85
CA TYR A 47 -1.37 -21.68 -2.56
C TYR A 47 0.10 -21.76 -2.12
N TYR A 48 0.99 -21.03 -2.79
CA TYR A 48 2.40 -20.96 -2.38
C TYR A 48 2.61 -20.17 -1.09
N ARG A 49 1.78 -19.16 -0.79
CA ARG A 49 1.85 -18.38 0.47
C ARG A 49 1.31 -19.12 1.68
N LYS A 50 0.40 -20.09 1.51
CA LYS A 50 -0.25 -20.85 2.61
C LYS A 50 0.69 -21.28 3.75
N PRO A 51 1.89 -21.86 3.51
CA PRO A 51 2.78 -22.28 4.59
C PRO A 51 3.25 -21.10 5.46
N ILE A 52 3.56 -19.97 4.82
CA ILE A 52 3.96 -18.73 5.50
C ILE A 52 2.76 -18.16 6.26
N THR A 53 1.61 -18.02 5.61
CA THR A 53 0.39 -17.49 6.24
C THR A 53 0.00 -18.32 7.47
N LYS A 54 0.05 -19.65 7.39
CA LYS A 54 -0.24 -20.55 8.53
C LYS A 54 0.74 -20.40 9.68
N SER A 55 2.00 -20.11 9.38
CA SER A 55 3.05 -19.90 10.39
C SER A 55 2.89 -18.53 11.05
N LEU A 56 2.61 -17.48 10.26
CA LEU A 56 2.38 -16.13 10.76
C LEU A 56 1.11 -16.03 11.60
N MET A 57 0.02 -16.73 11.22
CA MET A 57 -1.20 -16.81 12.05
C MET A 57 -0.96 -17.39 13.46
N ARG A 58 0.10 -18.19 13.65
CA ARG A 58 0.50 -18.75 14.96
C ARG A 58 1.51 -17.87 15.68
N SER A 59 2.06 -16.86 15.01
CA SER A 59 2.99 -15.90 15.57
C SER A 59 2.25 -14.94 16.49
N LYS A 60 2.94 -14.49 17.54
CA LYS A 60 2.49 -13.35 18.38
C LYS A 60 3.16 -12.04 17.97
N ARG A 61 4.08 -12.09 17.00
CA ARG A 61 4.94 -10.97 16.60
C ARG A 61 4.65 -10.43 15.21
N PHE A 62 4.08 -11.24 14.33
CA PHE A 62 3.93 -10.90 12.91
C PHE A 62 2.52 -11.26 12.45
N GLU A 63 1.97 -10.43 11.58
CA GLU A 63 0.65 -10.66 10.99
C GLU A 63 0.80 -11.35 9.62
N PRO A 64 -0.13 -12.25 9.25
CA PRO A 64 -0.16 -12.80 7.91
C PRO A 64 -0.55 -11.71 6.89
N PRO A 65 -0.04 -11.78 5.64
CA PRO A 65 -0.48 -10.88 4.59
C PRO A 65 -1.97 -11.07 4.29
N LYS A 66 -2.66 -9.98 3.93
CA LYS A 66 -4.07 -10.02 3.53
C LYS A 66 -4.22 -10.51 2.09
N HIS A 67 -5.35 -11.14 1.81
CA HIS A 67 -5.70 -11.51 0.45
C HIS A 67 -5.97 -10.24 -0.38
N ILE A 68 -5.55 -10.22 -1.65
CA ILE A 68 -5.66 -9.03 -2.52
C ILE A 68 -7.08 -8.43 -2.63
N LYS A 69 -8.11 -9.28 -2.54
CA LYS A 69 -9.52 -8.83 -2.50
C LYS A 69 -9.83 -7.97 -1.27
N ALA A 70 -9.33 -8.37 -0.10
CA ALA A 70 -9.50 -7.61 1.13
C ALA A 70 -8.76 -6.27 1.06
N LEU A 71 -7.58 -6.24 0.42
CA LEU A 71 -6.88 -4.97 0.13
C LEU A 71 -7.71 -4.06 -0.79
N GLY A 72 -8.35 -4.63 -1.82
CA GLY A 72 -9.30 -3.89 -2.66
C GLY A 72 -10.45 -3.28 -1.86
N GLU A 73 -11.05 -4.04 -0.95
CA GLU A 73 -12.12 -3.56 -0.06
C GLU A 73 -11.67 -2.43 0.88
N LEU A 74 -10.39 -2.42 1.29
CA LEU A 74 -9.81 -1.31 2.06
C LEU A 74 -9.66 -0.02 1.25
N ALA A 75 -9.40 -0.12 -0.06
CA ALA A 75 -9.21 1.03 -0.94
C ALA A 75 -10.51 1.60 -1.51
N GLU A 76 -11.53 0.77 -1.76
CA GLU A 76 -12.81 1.17 -2.37
C GLU A 76 -13.48 2.40 -1.73
N PRO A 77 -13.45 2.59 -0.39
CA PRO A 77 -14.02 3.79 0.25
C PRO A 77 -13.30 5.10 -0.11
N HIS A 78 -12.02 5.03 -0.48
CA HIS A 78 -11.17 6.21 -0.70
C HIS A 78 -11.04 6.55 -2.19
N LEU A 79 -10.98 5.53 -3.05
CA LEU A 79 -10.91 5.70 -4.50
C LEU A 79 -11.43 4.48 -5.27
N SER A 80 -11.76 4.71 -6.54
CA SER A 80 -12.12 3.62 -7.44
C SER A 80 -10.95 2.66 -7.69
N LEU A 81 -11.23 1.35 -7.64
CA LEU A 81 -10.29 0.29 -8.06
C LEU A 81 -9.97 0.32 -9.57
N CYS A 82 -10.63 1.18 -10.35
CA CYS A 82 -10.26 1.43 -11.74
C CYS A 82 -9.02 2.32 -11.89
N ASN A 83 -8.53 2.95 -10.80
CA ASN A 83 -7.25 3.64 -10.81
C ASN A 83 -6.11 2.61 -10.77
N GLN A 84 -5.57 2.25 -11.94
CA GLN A 84 -4.64 1.12 -12.08
C GLN A 84 -3.28 1.49 -12.70
N THR A 85 -3.04 2.77 -12.92
CA THR A 85 -1.75 3.23 -13.46
C THR A 85 -0.68 3.15 -12.37
N GLY A 86 0.49 2.58 -12.68
CA GLY A 86 1.51 2.30 -11.67
C GLY A 86 0.98 1.31 -10.63
N GLU A 87 1.21 1.62 -9.35
CA GLU A 87 0.62 0.88 -8.22
C GLU A 87 -0.88 1.17 -8.05
N GLY A 88 -1.40 2.24 -8.65
CA GLY A 88 -2.83 2.51 -8.69
C GLY A 88 -3.48 2.54 -7.30
N TRP A 89 -4.64 1.90 -7.17
CA TRP A 89 -5.41 1.78 -5.92
C TRP A 89 -4.70 0.94 -4.85
N PHE A 90 -3.75 0.10 -5.23
CA PHE A 90 -3.06 -0.80 -4.31
C PHE A 90 -2.20 -0.04 -3.31
N LEU A 91 -1.52 1.02 -3.75
CA LEU A 91 -0.76 1.88 -2.85
C LEU A 91 -1.64 2.47 -1.73
N THR A 92 -2.85 2.93 -2.06
CA THR A 92 -3.78 3.41 -1.04
C THR A 92 -4.25 2.29 -0.11
N ALA A 93 -4.48 1.08 -0.66
CA ALA A 93 -4.82 -0.09 0.14
C ALA A 93 -3.74 -0.42 1.17
N GLU A 94 -2.47 -0.42 0.77
CA GLU A 94 -1.33 -0.69 1.66
C GLU A 94 -1.21 0.40 2.75
N MET A 95 -1.42 1.67 2.41
CA MET A 95 -1.45 2.74 3.42
C MET A 95 -2.57 2.51 4.44
N VAL A 96 -3.76 2.10 4.00
CA VAL A 96 -4.88 1.79 4.90
C VAL A 96 -4.60 0.54 5.74
N GLU A 97 -3.99 -0.49 5.15
CA GLU A 97 -3.59 -1.71 5.85
C GLU A 97 -2.60 -1.40 6.98
N LEU A 98 -1.57 -0.61 6.70
CA LEU A 98 -0.59 -0.16 7.70
C LEU A 98 -1.26 0.59 8.85
N ILE A 99 -2.19 1.50 8.55
CA ILE A 99 -2.96 2.22 9.58
C ILE A 99 -3.76 1.23 10.44
N HIS A 100 -4.44 0.26 9.81
CA HIS A 100 -5.22 -0.75 10.53
C HIS A 100 -4.35 -1.68 11.39
N SER A 101 -3.09 -1.91 11.01
CA SER A 101 -2.11 -2.66 11.82
C SER A 101 -1.41 -1.81 12.89
N GLY A 102 -1.86 -0.57 13.12
CA GLY A 102 -1.32 0.32 14.16
C GLY A 102 -0.11 1.15 13.73
N VAL A 103 0.23 1.18 12.44
CA VAL A 103 1.32 1.98 11.88
C VAL A 103 0.75 3.31 11.37
N ASP A 104 0.65 4.28 12.27
CA ASP A 104 0.08 5.60 11.96
C ASP A 104 1.05 6.51 11.18
N ASN A 105 2.36 6.24 11.19
CA ASN A 105 3.36 7.08 10.50
C ASN A 105 3.84 6.39 9.23
N ILE A 106 3.54 6.96 8.06
CA ILE A 106 3.81 6.34 6.76
C ILE A 106 4.72 7.23 5.93
N VAL A 107 5.80 6.63 5.42
CA VAL A 107 6.66 7.25 4.43
C VAL A 107 6.26 6.73 3.05
N CYS A 108 5.67 7.61 2.23
CA CYS A 108 5.43 7.35 0.82
C CYS A 108 6.67 7.77 0.02
N MET A 109 7.56 6.82 -0.24
CA MET A 109 8.79 7.04 -0.99
C MET A 109 8.53 6.81 -2.48
N GLN A 110 8.77 7.83 -3.30
CA GLN A 110 8.43 7.81 -4.72
C GLN A 110 9.58 8.33 -5.58
N PRO A 111 9.76 7.84 -6.82
CA PRO A 111 10.61 8.51 -7.79
C PRO A 111 10.11 9.92 -8.08
N PHE A 112 11.03 10.82 -8.42
CA PHE A 112 10.64 12.16 -8.89
C PHE A 112 9.67 12.10 -10.06
N ALA A 113 8.65 12.96 -10.04
CA ALA A 113 7.63 13.08 -11.07
C ALA A 113 6.82 11.79 -11.34
N CYS A 114 6.68 10.90 -10.36
CA CYS A 114 5.78 9.75 -10.45
C CYS A 114 4.31 10.20 -10.46
N LEU A 115 3.80 10.55 -11.65
CA LEU A 115 2.42 11.03 -11.84
C LEU A 115 1.34 10.10 -11.26
N PRO A 116 1.45 8.75 -11.37
CA PRO A 116 0.47 7.87 -10.75
C PRO A 116 0.43 8.04 -9.22
N ASN A 117 1.60 8.10 -8.57
CA ASN A 117 1.68 8.32 -7.13
C ASN A 117 1.17 9.71 -6.72
N HIS A 118 1.34 10.73 -7.57
CA HIS A 118 0.75 12.05 -7.30
C HIS A 118 -0.77 11.99 -7.14
N ILE A 119 -1.44 11.03 -7.80
CA ILE A 119 -2.88 10.83 -7.72
C ILE A 119 -3.24 9.89 -6.56
N THR A 120 -2.71 8.67 -6.55
CA THR A 120 -3.17 7.61 -5.63
C THR A 120 -2.36 7.52 -4.33
N GLY A 121 -1.14 8.06 -4.30
CA GLY A 121 -0.32 8.18 -3.10
C GLY A 121 -0.49 9.54 -2.44
N LYS A 122 0.24 10.53 -2.95
CA LYS A 122 0.24 11.92 -2.43
C LYS A 122 -1.15 12.55 -2.48
N GLY A 123 -1.93 12.31 -3.54
CA GLY A 123 -3.28 12.84 -3.69
C GLY A 123 -4.26 12.30 -2.65
N MET A 124 -4.03 11.07 -2.15
CA MET A 124 -4.89 10.43 -1.14
C MET A 124 -4.54 10.83 0.29
N ILE A 125 -3.42 11.51 0.54
CA ILE A 125 -3.00 11.91 1.90
C ILE A 125 -4.08 12.72 2.62
N LYS A 126 -4.76 13.65 1.92
CA LYS A 126 -5.79 14.48 2.54
C LYS A 126 -7.01 13.65 2.96
N GLU A 127 -7.46 12.75 2.10
CA GLU A 127 -8.58 11.85 2.38
C GLU A 127 -8.24 10.89 3.52
N LEU A 128 -7.09 10.22 3.44
CA LEU A 128 -6.65 9.30 4.50
C LEU A 128 -6.48 10.01 5.86
N LYS A 129 -6.02 11.25 5.90
CA LYS A 129 -5.98 12.04 7.15
C LYS A 129 -7.37 12.41 7.66
N HIS A 130 -8.35 12.60 6.78
CA HIS A 130 -9.73 12.85 7.17
C HIS A 130 -10.38 11.59 7.77
N SER A 131 -10.25 10.47 7.07
CA SER A 131 -10.76 9.16 7.48
C SER A 131 -10.01 8.55 8.67
N TYR A 132 -8.71 8.83 8.80
CA TYR A 132 -7.82 8.34 9.86
C TYR A 132 -7.03 9.49 10.49
N PRO A 133 -7.61 10.24 11.45
CA PRO A 133 -7.02 11.47 12.01
C PRO A 133 -5.66 11.29 12.70
N LYS A 134 -5.33 10.07 13.13
CA LYS A 134 -4.03 9.75 13.73
C LYS A 134 -2.91 9.61 12.71
N SER A 135 -3.25 9.34 11.45
CA SER A 135 -2.29 9.09 10.38
C SER A 135 -1.39 10.30 10.10
N ASN A 136 -0.10 10.02 9.93
CA ASN A 136 0.95 10.97 9.64
C ASN A 136 1.72 10.47 8.42
N ILE A 137 1.24 10.84 7.24
CA ILE A 137 1.79 10.42 5.96
C ILE A 137 2.68 11.53 5.41
N VAL A 138 3.92 11.19 5.05
CA VAL A 138 4.87 12.08 4.38
C VAL A 138 5.28 11.53 3.02
N ALA A 139 5.25 12.38 1.99
CA ALA A 139 5.73 12.04 0.67
C ALA A 139 7.19 12.48 0.50
N ILE A 140 8.04 11.56 0.04
CA ILE A 140 9.47 11.80 -0.16
C ILE A 140 9.83 11.45 -1.61
N ASP A 141 10.27 12.47 -2.33
CA ASP A 141 10.71 12.34 -3.71
C ASP A 141 12.20 11.93 -3.72
N TYR A 142 12.47 10.77 -4.30
CA TYR A 142 13.81 10.27 -4.56
C TYR A 142 14.23 10.72 -5.96
N ASP A 143 15.15 11.67 -5.99
CA ASP A 143 15.67 12.30 -7.20
C ASP A 143 17.20 12.40 -7.10
N PRO A 144 17.98 11.97 -8.12
CA PRO A 144 19.43 12.18 -8.11
C PRO A 144 19.84 13.66 -8.10
N GLY A 145 18.95 14.57 -8.52
CA GLY A 145 19.17 16.02 -8.48
C GLY A 145 18.83 16.67 -7.14
N ALA A 146 18.11 15.99 -6.25
CA ALA A 146 17.74 16.51 -4.93
C ALA A 146 18.76 16.12 -3.87
N SER A 147 19.01 17.02 -2.92
CA SER A 147 19.89 16.73 -1.79
C SER A 147 19.32 15.61 -0.92
N GLU A 148 20.15 14.59 -0.65
CA GLU A 148 19.86 13.52 0.31
C GLU A 148 19.44 14.08 1.69
N VAL A 149 20.05 15.21 2.08
CA VAL A 149 19.74 15.92 3.34
C VAL A 149 18.27 16.30 3.42
N ASN A 150 17.64 16.68 2.30
CA ASN A 150 16.21 17.02 2.28
C ASN A 150 15.33 15.79 2.57
N GLN A 151 15.70 14.62 2.04
CA GLN A 151 14.97 13.36 2.27
C GLN A 151 15.10 12.95 3.74
N ILE A 152 16.32 12.94 4.27
CA ILE A 152 16.60 12.59 5.67
C ILE A 152 15.89 13.55 6.63
N ASN A 153 15.92 14.85 6.37
CA ASN A 153 15.29 15.85 7.25
C ASN A 153 13.76 15.67 7.31
N ARG A 154 13.11 15.32 6.20
CA ARG A 154 11.67 15.02 6.21
C ARG A 154 11.33 13.82 7.08
N ILE A 155 12.12 12.74 6.99
CA ILE A 155 11.94 11.55 7.83
C ILE A 155 12.19 11.90 9.30
N LYS A 156 13.26 12.63 9.61
CA LYS A 156 13.57 13.07 10.98
C LYS A 156 12.46 13.93 11.58
N LEU A 157 11.89 14.87 10.82
CA LEU A 157 10.78 15.70 11.28
C LEU A 157 9.51 14.86 11.52
N MET A 158 9.22 13.89 10.66
CA MET A 158 8.12 12.94 10.88
C MET A 158 8.30 12.17 12.19
N LEU A 159 9.50 11.64 12.43
CA LEU A 159 9.83 10.86 13.62
C LEU A 159 9.84 11.72 14.90
N ALA A 160 10.31 12.96 14.84
CA ALA A 160 10.24 13.90 15.95
C ALA A 160 8.78 14.15 16.37
N SER A 161 7.89 14.41 15.41
CA SER A 161 6.46 14.58 15.68
C SER A 161 5.80 13.31 16.22
N ALA A 162 6.20 12.13 15.72
CA ALA A 162 5.72 10.85 16.23
C ALA A 162 6.14 10.64 17.71
N ASN A 163 7.39 10.94 18.05
CA ASN A 163 7.91 10.83 19.41
C ASN A 163 7.22 11.79 20.39
N GLU A 164 6.84 12.99 19.95
CA GLU A 164 6.07 13.93 20.77
C GLU A 164 4.66 13.40 21.08
N LYS A 165 4.00 12.72 20.13
CA LYS A 165 2.66 12.13 20.34
C LYS A 165 2.66 10.91 21.27
N MET A 166 3.81 10.27 21.49
CA MET A 166 3.95 9.11 22.40
C MET A 166 4.25 9.51 23.85
N LYS A 167 4.61 10.77 24.09
CA LYS A 167 4.82 11.33 25.43
C LYS A 167 3.50 11.78 26.03
#